data_AF-A0A7C4CIK9-F1
#
_entry.id   AF-A0A7C4CIK9-F1
#
_cell.length_a   1.000
_cell.length_b   1.000
_cell.length_c   1.000
_cell.angle_alpha   90.00
_cell.angle_beta   90.00
_cell.angle_gamma   90.00
#
_symmetry.space_group_name_H-M   'P 1'
#
loop_
_entity.id
_entity.type
_entity.pdbx_description
1 polymer ?
#
loop_
_entity_poly.entity_id
_entity_poly.type
_entity_poly.pdbx_seq_one_letter_code
_entity_poly.pdbx_strand_id
1 'polypeptide(L)'
;MERLDKIGNLTPHSRGINLVAKVVTKSEPRSVGSQYDQTQHQLSDLLIADETGAISMVLWDENIPKVNTGDTVKISNAFVKVFRGKMQLNLGRYGKIEISDEPIGEVNTENNLSEKESFQQGGFRRFSGPRRSGERRGRPQFRSRQQEG
;
A
#
# COMPACT_ATOMS: atom_id res chain seq x y z
N MET A 1 20.43 -3.45 -19.05
CA MET A 1 20.24 -2.30 -18.15
C MET A 1 18.98 -2.55 -17.34
N GLU A 2 19.04 -2.37 -16.03
CA GLU A 2 17.84 -2.44 -15.18
C GLU A 2 16.89 -1.30 -15.57
N ARG A 3 15.58 -1.59 -15.67
CA ARG A 3 14.57 -0.57 -15.95
C ARG A 3 14.29 0.21 -14.67
N LEU A 4 14.44 1.54 -14.73
CA LEU A 4 14.06 2.45 -13.66
C LEU A 4 12.61 2.92 -13.87
N ASP A 5 11.83 2.86 -12.81
CA ASP A 5 10.49 3.40 -12.68
C ASP A 5 10.52 4.83 -12.15
N LYS A 6 9.50 5.59 -12.53
CA LYS A 6 9.28 6.97 -12.08
C LYS A 6 8.19 7.02 -11.04
N ILE A 7 8.39 7.80 -9.98
CA ILE A 7 7.48 7.86 -8.84
C ILE A 7 6.09 8.26 -9.31
N GLY A 8 5.96 9.29 -10.15
CA GLY A 8 4.67 9.79 -10.64
C GLY A 8 3.83 8.77 -11.40
N ASN A 9 4.42 7.69 -11.90
CA ASN A 9 3.75 6.62 -12.65
C ASN A 9 3.38 5.40 -11.79
N LEU A 10 3.68 5.42 -10.49
CA LEU A 10 3.38 4.30 -9.62
C LEU A 10 1.87 4.18 -9.36
N THR A 11 1.42 2.93 -9.23
CA THR A 11 0.03 2.57 -8.94
C THR A 11 -0.03 1.71 -7.68
N PRO A 12 -1.20 1.55 -7.03
CA PRO A 12 -1.37 0.65 -5.88
C PRO A 12 -0.95 -0.80 -6.12
N HIS A 13 -0.86 -1.24 -7.38
CA HIS A 13 -0.54 -2.61 -7.77
C HIS A 13 0.91 -2.77 -8.24
N SER A 14 1.69 -1.68 -8.29
CA SER A 14 3.07 -1.70 -8.75
C SER A 14 3.96 -2.52 -7.81
N ARG A 15 4.75 -3.44 -8.39
CA ARG A 15 5.68 -4.36 -7.71
C ARG A 15 6.95 -4.52 -8.53
N GLY A 16 8.04 -4.96 -7.90
CA GLY A 16 9.33 -5.13 -8.58
C GLY A 16 9.92 -3.81 -9.06
N ILE A 17 9.60 -2.73 -8.33
CA ILE A 17 9.94 -1.36 -8.69
C ILE A 17 11.41 -1.14 -8.40
N ASN A 18 12.13 -0.60 -9.39
CA ASN A 18 13.50 -0.11 -9.20
C ASN A 18 13.50 1.37 -9.54
N LEU A 19 14.01 2.24 -8.67
CA LEU A 19 14.00 3.69 -8.91
C LEU A 19 15.18 4.35 -8.21
N VAL A 20 15.44 5.60 -8.60
CA VAL A 20 16.39 6.49 -7.93
C VAL A 20 15.61 7.71 -7.50
N ALA A 21 15.74 8.11 -6.23
CA ALA A 21 15.00 9.22 -5.66
C ALA A 21 15.83 9.93 -4.59
N LYS A 22 15.50 11.20 -4.34
CA LYS A 22 16.08 12.00 -3.26
C LYS A 22 15.24 11.88 -2.00
N VAL A 23 15.87 11.78 -0.85
CA VAL A 23 15.21 11.80 0.46
C VAL A 23 14.93 13.26 0.83
N VAL A 24 13.66 13.62 0.88
CA VAL A 24 13.19 14.97 1.19
C VAL A 24 13.05 15.16 2.69
N THR A 25 12.45 14.18 3.37
CA THR A 25 12.33 14.18 4.84
C THR A 25 12.48 12.77 5.39
N LYS A 26 12.90 12.69 6.65
CA LYS A 26 13.01 11.46 7.44
C LYS A 26 12.51 11.75 8.84
N SER A 27 11.56 10.95 9.34
CA SER A 27 11.06 11.05 10.70
C SER A 27 11.95 10.31 11.69
N GLU A 28 11.87 10.70 12.96
CA GLU A 28 12.55 9.98 14.03
C GLU A 28 12.08 8.51 14.09
N PRO A 29 13.01 7.56 14.29
CA PRO A 29 12.64 6.15 14.44
C PRO A 29 11.71 5.94 15.63
N ARG A 30 10.64 5.17 15.43
CA ARG A 30 9.70 4.77 16.48
C ARG A 30 9.68 3.26 16.62
N SER A 31 9.61 2.80 17.87
CA SER A 31 9.49 1.38 18.19
C SER A 31 8.08 0.87 17.88
N VAL A 32 8.00 -0.27 17.20
CA VAL A 32 6.77 -1.01 16.97
C VAL A 32 6.95 -2.45 17.46
N GLY A 33 6.11 -2.86 18.40
CA GLY A 33 6.10 -4.23 18.90
C GLY A 33 5.38 -5.16 17.92
N SER A 34 6.01 -6.28 17.61
CA SER A 34 5.35 -7.36 16.88
C SER A 34 4.42 -8.13 17.81
N GLN A 35 3.18 -8.36 17.34
CA GLN A 35 2.17 -9.09 18.10
C GLN A 35 2.40 -10.61 18.10
N TYR A 36 3.30 -11.11 17.26
CA TYR A 36 3.47 -12.54 17.01
C TYR A 36 4.62 -13.16 17.83
N ASP A 37 5.73 -12.45 17.94
CA ASP A 37 6.99 -12.92 18.55
C ASP A 37 7.48 -12.00 19.68
N GLN A 38 6.71 -10.97 20.05
CA GLN A 38 7.02 -10.00 21.12
C GLN A 38 8.34 -9.23 20.91
N THR A 39 8.89 -9.24 19.69
CA THR A 39 10.09 -8.49 19.35
C THR A 39 9.74 -7.02 19.09
N GLN A 40 10.72 -6.14 19.32
CA GLN A 40 10.60 -4.72 19.04
C GLN A 40 11.37 -4.41 17.76
N HIS A 41 10.68 -3.81 16.79
CA HIS A 41 11.27 -3.33 15.55
C HIS A 41 11.28 -1.81 15.54
N GLN A 42 12.27 -1.23 14.86
CA GLN A 42 12.32 0.21 14.60
C GLN A 42 11.71 0.50 13.25
N LEU A 43 10.93 1.58 13.18
CA LEU A 43 10.31 2.07 11.96
C LEU A 43 10.58 3.56 11.81
N SER A 44 10.98 4.00 10.61
CA SER A 44 11.10 5.42 10.25
C SER A 44 10.35 5.68 8.94
N ASP A 45 9.60 6.78 8.90
CA ASP A 45 8.85 7.23 7.74
C ASP A 45 9.71 8.24 6.95
N LEU A 46 9.84 8.02 5.66
CA LEU A 46 10.59 8.88 4.74
C LEU A 46 9.66 9.46 3.70
N LEU A 47 9.93 10.68 3.25
CA LEU A 47 9.41 11.22 1.99
C LEU A 47 10.53 11.16 0.96
N ILE A 48 10.33 10.40 -0.11
CA ILE A 48 11.26 10.36 -1.25
C ILE A 48 10.61 11.00 -2.47
N ALA A 49 11.41 11.65 -3.31
CA ALA A 49 10.93 12.34 -4.50
C ALA A 49 11.92 12.25 -5.66
N ASP A 50 11.37 12.20 -6.87
CA ASP A 50 12.09 12.33 -8.14
C ASP A 50 11.48 13.51 -8.92
N GLU A 51 11.88 13.71 -10.18
CA GLU A 51 11.37 14.81 -10.99
C GLU A 51 9.87 14.68 -11.33
N THR A 52 9.31 13.47 -11.17
CA THR A 52 7.93 13.13 -11.56
C THR A 52 6.96 13.14 -10.39
N GLY A 53 7.42 12.94 -9.15
CA GLY A 53 6.58 13.02 -7.97
C GLY A 53 7.25 12.57 -6.68
N ALA A 54 6.45 12.54 -5.61
CA ALA A 54 6.89 12.11 -4.29
C ALA A 54 6.03 10.96 -3.75
N ILE A 55 6.60 10.13 -2.89
CA ILE A 55 5.89 9.06 -2.20
C ILE A 55 6.52 8.82 -0.83
N SER A 56 5.70 8.51 0.17
CA SER A 56 6.17 8.07 1.48
C SER A 56 6.72 6.65 1.40
N MET A 57 7.85 6.41 2.06
CA MET A 57 8.49 5.11 2.20
C MET A 57 8.65 4.75 3.67
N VAL A 58 8.56 3.47 3.99
CA VAL A 58 8.80 2.96 5.35
C VAL A 58 10.11 2.20 5.38
N LEU A 59 11.03 2.61 6.26
CA LEU A 59 12.27 1.89 6.55
C LEU A 59 12.18 1.17 7.88
N TRP A 60 12.75 -0.03 7.92
CA TRP A 60 12.78 -0.92 9.07
C TRP A 60 14.22 -1.14 9.53
N ASP A 61 14.39 -1.21 10.84
CA ASP A 61 15.58 -1.73 11.53
C ASP A 61 16.90 -1.23 10.93
N GLU A 62 17.75 -2.13 10.41
CA GLU A 62 19.10 -1.80 9.95
C GLU A 62 19.16 -0.87 8.74
N ASN A 63 18.03 -0.65 8.05
CA ASN A 63 17.99 0.26 6.90
C ASN A 63 17.80 1.72 7.31
N ILE A 64 17.29 1.98 8.51
CA ILE A 64 17.07 3.32 9.04
C ILE A 64 18.37 4.15 9.11
N PRO A 65 19.49 3.68 9.69
CA PRO A 65 20.71 4.48 9.80
C PRO A 65 21.47 4.66 8.47
N LYS A 66 21.14 3.89 7.42
CA LYS A 66 21.87 3.91 6.14
C LYS A 66 21.56 5.13 5.27
N VAL A 67 20.49 5.86 5.60
CA VAL A 67 19.92 6.89 4.73
C VAL A 67 19.58 8.12 5.55
N ASN A 68 19.94 9.30 5.06
CA ASN A 68 19.68 10.58 5.68
C ASN A 68 18.89 11.50 4.77
N THR A 69 18.30 12.54 5.37
CA THR A 69 17.65 13.62 4.62
C THR A 69 18.67 14.28 3.69
N GLY A 70 18.32 14.45 2.43
CA GLY A 70 19.17 15.03 1.40
C GLY A 70 19.88 14.01 0.51
N ASP A 71 20.01 12.76 0.96
CA ASP A 71 20.69 11.71 0.19
C ASP A 71 19.91 11.35 -1.08
N THR A 72 20.64 11.02 -2.15
CA THR A 72 20.07 10.28 -3.28
C THR A 72 20.20 8.80 -2.99
N VAL A 73 19.10 8.06 -3.18
CA VAL A 73 19.05 6.62 -2.94
C VAL A 73 18.59 5.87 -4.18
N LYS A 74 19.25 4.74 -4.45
CA LYS A 74 18.78 3.72 -5.38
C LYS A 74 17.99 2.66 -4.60
N ILE A 75 16.76 2.45 -5.02
CA ILE A 75 15.85 1.45 -4.45
C ILE A 75 15.63 0.36 -5.47
N SER A 76 15.73 -0.89 -5.04
CA SER A 76 15.53 -2.07 -5.89
C SER A 76 14.47 -3.01 -5.31
N ASN A 77 13.71 -3.64 -6.20
CA ASN A 77 12.67 -4.62 -5.88
C ASN A 77 11.69 -4.15 -4.78
N ALA A 78 11.22 -2.90 -4.91
CA ALA A 78 10.20 -2.34 -4.04
C ALA A 78 8.78 -2.64 -4.54
N PHE A 79 7.79 -2.38 -3.70
CA PHE A 79 6.37 -2.47 -4.04
C PHE A 79 5.57 -1.38 -3.37
N VAL A 80 4.44 -1.04 -3.97
CA VAL A 80 3.46 -0.13 -3.36
C VAL A 80 2.52 -0.92 -2.46
N LYS A 81 2.30 -0.38 -1.26
CA LYS A 81 1.27 -0.83 -0.31
C LYS A 81 0.33 0.33 -0.04
N VAL A 82 -0.97 0.09 -0.06
CA VAL A 82 -1.95 1.08 0.43
C VAL A 82 -2.17 0.83 1.91
N PHE A 83 -1.82 1.81 2.74
CA PHE A 83 -2.02 1.77 4.18
C PHE A 83 -2.87 2.96 4.61
N ARG A 84 -4.01 2.68 5.25
CA ARG A 84 -4.99 3.71 5.68
C ARG A 84 -5.38 4.67 4.55
N GLY A 85 -5.57 4.14 3.34
CA GLY A 85 -5.96 4.91 2.16
C GLY A 85 -4.83 5.68 1.48
N LYS A 86 -3.60 5.61 1.99
CA LYS A 86 -2.41 6.28 1.43
C LYS A 86 -1.49 5.27 0.76
N MET A 87 -0.97 5.58 -0.42
CA MET A 87 0.11 4.78 -1.03
C MET A 87 1.40 4.97 -0.24
N GLN A 88 2.13 3.88 -0.02
CA GLN A 88 3.44 3.88 0.61
C GLN A 88 4.35 2.87 -0.10
N LEU A 89 5.60 3.25 -0.34
CA LEU A 89 6.62 2.37 -0.91
C LEU A 89 7.24 1.51 0.20
N ASN A 90 7.43 0.22 -0.06
CA ASN A 90 8.04 -0.73 0.86
C ASN A 90 9.08 -1.57 0.10
N LEU A 91 10.14 -2.00 0.78
CA LEU A 91 11.10 -2.95 0.22
C LEU A 91 10.47 -4.34 0.13
N GLY A 92 10.62 -5.00 -1.03
CA GLY A 92 10.22 -6.40 -1.19
C GLY A 92 11.17 -7.36 -0.45
N ARG A 93 10.88 -8.66 -0.52
CA ARG A 93 11.67 -9.71 0.15
C ARG A 93 13.17 -9.67 -0.19
N TYR A 94 13.51 -9.27 -1.41
CA TYR A 94 14.89 -9.11 -1.88
C TYR A 94 15.19 -7.65 -2.21
N GLY A 95 14.39 -6.73 -1.66
CA GLY A 95 14.53 -5.30 -1.91
C GLY A 95 15.71 -4.72 -1.15
N LYS A 96 16.35 -3.72 -1.75
CA LYS A 96 17.48 -3.01 -1.15
C LYS A 96 17.33 -1.51 -1.33
N ILE A 97 17.95 -0.77 -0.42
CA ILE A 97 18.13 0.67 -0.51
C ILE A 97 19.63 0.96 -0.31
N GLU A 98 20.19 1.72 -1.24
CA GLU A 98 21.62 2.06 -1.28
C GLU A 98 21.77 3.54 -1.60
N ILE A 99 22.74 4.22 -0.98
CA ILE A 99 23.10 5.59 -1.37
C ILE A 99 23.67 5.54 -2.79
N SER A 100 23.28 6.51 -3.61
CA SER A 100 23.76 6.67 -4.97
C SER A 100 24.37 8.05 -5.15
N ASP A 101 25.47 8.11 -5.88
CA ASP A 101 26.11 9.37 -6.28
C ASP A 101 25.44 10.01 -7.51
N GLU A 102 24.35 9.41 -8.01
CA GLU A 102 23.60 9.97 -9.15
C GLU A 102 22.96 11.30 -8.74
N PRO A 103 23.27 12.40 -9.43
CA PRO A 103 22.69 13.70 -9.10
C PRO A 103 21.22 13.72 -9.56
N ILE A 104 20.30 13.77 -8.60
CA ILE A 104 18.93 14.21 -8.85
C ILE A 104 18.88 15.71 -8.64
N GLY A 105 18.54 16.43 -9.71
CA GLY A 105 18.37 17.88 -9.69
C GLY A 105 17.08 18.28 -8.97
N GLU A 106 16.11 18.76 -9.75
CA GLU A 106 14.82 19.16 -9.21
C GLU A 106 13.93 17.96 -8.90
N VAL A 107 13.28 18.01 -7.74
CA VAL A 107 12.31 17.00 -7.31
C VAL A 107 10.93 17.61 -7.21
N ASN A 108 9.91 16.84 -7.57
CA ASN A 108 8.52 17.26 -7.52
C ASN A 108 7.85 16.73 -6.24
N THR A 109 7.79 17.57 -5.22
CA THR A 109 7.09 17.26 -3.95
C THR A 109 5.59 17.55 -3.99
N GLU A 110 5.13 18.36 -4.96
CA GLU A 110 3.72 18.71 -5.13
C GLU A 110 2.89 17.51 -5.60
N ASN A 111 3.46 16.68 -6.48
CA ASN A 111 2.84 15.43 -6.94
C ASN A 111 3.06 14.29 -5.95
N ASN A 112 2.61 14.46 -4.70
CA ASN A 112 2.74 13.46 -3.64
C ASN A 112 1.68 12.36 -3.76
N LEU A 113 2.09 11.18 -4.24
CA LEU A 113 1.20 10.02 -4.40
C LEU A 113 0.63 9.47 -3.10
N SER A 114 1.28 9.74 -1.96
CA SER A 114 0.79 9.30 -0.64
C SER A 114 -0.37 10.14 -0.13
N GLU A 115 -0.58 11.33 -0.69
CA GLU A 115 -1.64 12.27 -0.26
C GLU A 115 -2.79 12.39 -1.25
N LYS A 116 -2.68 11.78 -2.44
CA LYS A 116 -3.79 11.75 -3.40
C LYS A 116 -4.99 11.02 -2.80
N GLU A 117 -6.11 11.73 -2.68
CA GLU A 117 -7.34 11.29 -1.99
C GLU A 117 -8.11 10.13 -2.67
N SER A 118 -7.56 9.45 -3.67
CA SER A 118 -8.34 8.65 -4.61
C SER A 118 -8.43 7.14 -4.31
N PHE A 119 -7.91 6.63 -3.19
CA PHE A 119 -8.06 5.21 -2.81
C PHE A 119 -9.21 4.95 -1.83
N GLN A 120 -10.15 5.89 -1.68
CA GLN A 120 -11.44 5.58 -1.06
C GLN A 120 -12.19 4.56 -1.92
N GLN A 121 -12.08 3.29 -1.51
CA GLN A 121 -13.15 2.30 -1.59
C GLN A 121 -13.95 2.28 -2.90
N GLY A 122 -13.31 1.81 -3.97
CA GLY A 122 -14.05 1.12 -5.02
C GLY A 122 -14.74 -0.12 -4.45
N GLY A 123 -15.99 0.02 -4.00
CA GLY A 123 -16.96 -1.07 -4.12
C GLY A 123 -17.21 -1.98 -2.91
N PHE A 124 -17.44 -1.44 -1.71
CA PHE A 124 -18.44 -2.03 -0.81
C PHE A 124 -19.51 -0.98 -0.51
N ARG A 125 -20.27 -0.58 -1.54
CA ARG A 125 -21.69 -0.34 -1.26
C ARG A 125 -22.19 -1.65 -0.66
N ARG A 126 -22.34 -1.68 0.66
CA ARG A 126 -23.31 -2.55 1.30
C ARG A 126 -24.64 -2.16 0.67
N PHE A 127 -24.95 -2.74 -0.48
CA PHE A 127 -26.31 -2.84 -0.95
C PHE A 127 -26.95 -3.79 0.05
N SER A 128 -27.33 -3.24 1.21
CA SER A 128 -28.45 -3.71 1.97
C SER A 128 -29.66 -3.44 1.08
N GLY A 129 -29.78 -4.26 0.02
CA GLY A 129 -30.96 -4.28 -0.81
C GLY A 129 -32.15 -4.53 0.12
N PRO A 130 -33.30 -3.90 -0.10
CA PRO A 130 -34.47 -4.20 0.70
C PRO A 130 -34.72 -5.70 0.59
N ARG A 131 -34.76 -6.40 1.74
CA ARG A 131 -35.21 -7.79 1.80
C ARG A 131 -36.67 -7.84 1.33
N ARG A 132 -36.87 -8.01 0.02
CA ARG A 132 -38.15 -8.43 -0.56
C ARG A 132 -38.01 -9.88 -1.03
N SER A 133 -38.31 -10.81 -0.14
CA SER A 133 -38.91 -12.11 -0.45
C SER A 133 -39.25 -12.79 0.89
N GLY A 134 -40.42 -13.39 1.11
CA GLY A 134 -41.54 -13.63 0.21
C GLY A 134 -42.82 -13.73 1.02
N GLU A 135 -43.86 -13.15 0.43
CA GLU A 135 -45.25 -13.37 0.77
C GLU A 135 -45.52 -14.89 0.79
N ARG A 136 -46.06 -15.37 1.90
CA ARG A 136 -46.46 -16.77 2.08
C ARG A 136 -47.56 -17.12 1.09
N ARG A 137 -47.22 -17.77 -0.03
CA ARG A 137 -48.21 -18.44 -0.87
C ARG A 137 -48.64 -19.73 -0.17
N GLY A 138 -49.94 -19.80 0.13
CA GLY A 138 -50.59 -20.90 0.79
C GLY A 138 -50.40 -22.23 0.05
N ARG A 139 -50.28 -23.30 0.85
CA ARG A 139 -50.42 -24.68 0.39
C ARG A 139 -51.91 -25.05 0.35
N PRO A 140 -52.43 -25.54 -0.78
CA PRO A 140 -53.52 -26.49 -0.77
C PRO A 140 -52.96 -27.88 -1.10
N GLN A 141 -52.98 -28.80 -0.14
CA GLN A 141 -52.84 -30.23 -0.44
C GLN A 141 -54.22 -30.86 -0.47
N PHE A 142 -54.66 -31.24 -1.66
CA PHE A 142 -55.81 -32.10 -1.87
C PHE A 142 -55.38 -33.57 -1.91
N ARG A 143 -56.06 -34.35 -1.06
CA ARG A 143 -56.58 -35.73 -1.20
C ARG A 143 -55.66 -36.87 -1.70
N SER A 144 -55.70 -37.96 -0.92
CA SER A 144 -56.32 -39.25 -1.30
C SER A 144 -56.29 -40.20 -0.09
N ARG A 145 -57.43 -40.52 0.54
CA ARG A 145 -58.16 -41.80 0.43
C ARG A 145 -57.24 -43.03 0.33
N GLN A 146 -57.22 -43.85 1.39
CA GLN A 146 -57.19 -45.31 1.27
C GLN A 146 -58.20 -45.91 2.26
N GLN A 147 -58.96 -46.87 1.73
CA GLN A 147 -59.85 -47.79 2.44
C GLN A 147 -59.03 -48.96 3.01
N GLU A 148 -59.76 -49.84 3.69
CA GLU A 148 -59.45 -51.23 4.10
C GLU A 148 -59.01 -51.32 5.57
N GLY A 149 -59.68 -52.08 6.43
CA GLY A 149 -60.85 -52.98 6.26
C GLY A 149 -61.41 -53.39 7.61
#